data_AF-A0A929SPZ4-F1
#
_entry.id   AF-A0A929SPZ4-F1
#
_cell.length_a   1.000
_cell.length_b   1.000
_cell.length_c   1.000
_cell.angle_alpha   90.00
_cell.angle_beta   90.00
_cell.angle_gamma   90.00
#
_symmetry.space_group_name_H-M   'P 1'
#
loop_
_entity.id
_entity.type
_entity.pdbx_description
1 polymer ?
#
loop_
_entity_poly.entity_id
_entity_poly.type
_entity_poly.pdbx_seq_one_letter_code
_entity_poly.pdbx_strand_id
1 'polypeptide(L)'
;MKVRHIIKYTTIALIVILSALTIFLAYNSYKKIKSKNVVKKEVDGIKNYPYKLSNLSTALYKKKYDELKKVLIVKNPDKEEYARLVAELHTIKFYSLEDYGLEFIHPSLHESYKIKANNSDLYKFYEEKPTIVEVSSKISKKEVQTNKLKDLSGYEVEVTIKYKKDLGYPTKVIYQLIKSNDLIYIVKEHTQK
;
A
#
# COMPACT_ATOMS: atom_id res chain seq x y z
N MET A 1 -64.19 -21.26 1.78
CA MET A 1 -63.73 -19.84 1.72
C MET A 1 -62.26 -19.63 2.15
N LYS A 2 -61.59 -20.55 2.88
CA LYS A 2 -60.20 -20.37 3.36
C LYS A 2 -59.10 -20.43 2.28
N VAL A 3 -59.25 -21.30 1.26
CA VAL A 3 -58.25 -21.50 0.18
C VAL A 3 -58.02 -20.24 -0.67
N ARG A 4 -59.09 -19.48 -0.93
CA ARG A 4 -59.04 -18.23 -1.71
C ARG A 4 -58.23 -17.13 -1.02
N HIS A 5 -58.24 -17.09 0.32
CA HIS A 5 -57.42 -16.14 1.08
C HIS A 5 -55.95 -16.56 1.08
N ILE A 6 -55.65 -17.84 1.28
CA ILE A 6 -54.27 -18.37 1.24
C ILE A 6 -53.63 -18.11 -0.12
N ILE A 7 -54.33 -18.39 -1.23
CA ILE A 7 -53.82 -18.12 -2.59
C ILE A 7 -53.57 -16.63 -2.82
N LYS A 8 -54.43 -15.74 -2.31
CA LYS A 8 -54.25 -14.28 -2.40
C LYS A 8 -53.03 -13.81 -1.60
N TYR A 9 -52.85 -14.29 -0.37
CA TYR A 9 -51.70 -13.91 0.45
C TYR A 9 -50.38 -14.46 -0.11
N THR A 10 -50.37 -15.67 -0.69
CA THR A 10 -49.17 -16.21 -1.33
C THR A 10 -48.81 -15.49 -2.63
N THR A 11 -49.79 -15.05 -3.44
CA THR A 11 -49.50 -14.21 -4.62
C THR A 11 -48.95 -12.85 -4.22
N ILE A 12 -49.51 -12.21 -3.18
CA ILE A 12 -49.02 -10.92 -2.68
C ILE A 12 -47.58 -11.05 -2.14
N ALA A 13 -47.30 -12.11 -1.37
CA ALA A 13 -45.95 -12.36 -0.85
C ALA A 13 -44.92 -12.58 -1.98
N LEU A 14 -45.30 -13.31 -3.03
CA LEU A 14 -44.43 -13.55 -4.19
C LEU A 14 -44.06 -12.24 -4.91
N ILE A 15 -45.03 -11.33 -5.08
CA ILE A 15 -44.82 -10.01 -5.70
C ILE A 15 -43.87 -9.15 -4.87
N VAL A 16 -43.98 -9.18 -3.53
CA VAL A 16 -43.08 -8.45 -2.62
C VAL A 16 -41.66 -8.99 -2.68
N ILE A 17 -41.49 -10.31 -2.78
CA ILE A 17 -40.16 -10.93 -2.91
C ILE A 17 -39.52 -10.55 -4.25
N LEU A 18 -40.29 -10.59 -5.35
CA LEU A 18 -39.80 -10.18 -6.67
C LEU A 18 -39.42 -8.70 -6.71
N SER A 19 -40.23 -7.81 -6.12
CA SER A 19 -39.90 -6.39 -6.08
C SER A 19 -38.64 -6.11 -5.26
N ALA A 20 -38.49 -6.75 -4.10
CA ALA A 20 -37.27 -6.65 -3.29
C ALA A 20 -36.01 -7.13 -4.06
N LEU A 21 -36.14 -8.23 -4.82
CA LEU A 21 -35.03 -8.75 -5.64
C LEU A 21 -34.62 -7.77 -6.74
N THR A 22 -35.60 -7.14 -7.43
CA THR A 22 -35.29 -6.14 -8.46
C THR A 22 -34.62 -4.89 -7.89
N ILE A 23 -35.06 -4.43 -6.70
CA ILE A 23 -34.44 -3.29 -6.00
C ILE A 23 -33.00 -3.64 -5.57
N PHE A 24 -32.77 -4.84 -5.06
CA PHE A 24 -31.44 -5.31 -4.67
C PHE A 24 -30.49 -5.39 -5.86
N LEU A 25 -30.94 -5.96 -6.99
CA LEU A 25 -30.15 -6.05 -8.22
C LEU A 25 -29.85 -4.68 -8.84
N ALA A 26 -30.83 -3.76 -8.83
CA ALA A 26 -30.67 -2.40 -9.29
C ALA A 26 -29.68 -1.62 -8.41
N TYR A 27 -29.76 -1.77 -7.08
CA TYR A 27 -28.83 -1.15 -6.14
C TYR A 27 -27.39 -1.66 -6.32
N ASN A 28 -27.20 -2.97 -6.47
CA ASN A 28 -25.88 -3.55 -6.67
C ASN A 28 -25.26 -3.12 -8.02
N SER A 29 -26.08 -3.04 -9.07
CA SER A 29 -25.66 -2.54 -10.38
C SER A 29 -25.31 -1.05 -10.35
N TYR A 30 -26.12 -0.24 -9.67
CA TYR A 30 -25.85 1.19 -9.49
C TYR A 30 -24.55 1.44 -8.69
N LYS A 31 -24.31 0.67 -7.62
CA LYS A 31 -23.05 0.73 -6.85
C LYS A 31 -21.83 0.39 -7.73
N LYS A 32 -21.96 -0.59 -8.62
CA LYS A 32 -20.91 -1.01 -9.57
C LYS A 32 -20.68 0.02 -10.70
N ILE A 33 -21.69 0.78 -11.11
CA ILE A 33 -21.57 1.85 -12.12
C ILE A 33 -21.00 3.13 -11.51
N LYS A 34 -21.35 3.45 -10.25
CA LYS A 34 -20.87 4.65 -9.55
C LYS A 34 -19.40 4.55 -9.13
N SER A 35 -18.82 3.34 -9.07
CA SER A 35 -17.36 3.17 -9.02
C SER A 35 -16.78 3.51 -10.39
N LYS A 36 -16.58 4.80 -10.65
CA LYS A 36 -15.80 5.29 -11.79
C LYS A 36 -14.46 4.56 -11.73
N ASN A 37 -14.18 3.69 -12.70
CA ASN A 37 -12.90 3.01 -12.81
C ASN A 37 -11.84 4.06 -13.13
N VAL A 38 -11.28 4.71 -12.11
CA VAL A 38 -10.15 5.62 -12.29
C VAL A 38 -8.95 4.75 -12.64
N VAL A 39 -8.58 4.75 -13.92
CA VAL A 39 -7.43 3.98 -14.40
C VAL A 39 -6.16 4.58 -13.80
N LYS A 40 -5.36 3.73 -13.15
CA LYS A 40 -4.03 4.07 -12.64
C LYS A 40 -3.14 4.41 -13.84
N LYS A 41 -2.61 5.63 -13.88
CA LYS A 41 -1.71 6.11 -14.94
C LYS A 41 -0.44 6.68 -14.31
N GLU A 42 0.69 6.35 -14.90
CA GLU A 42 1.98 6.95 -14.55
C GLU A 42 1.98 8.40 -15.05
N VAL A 43 2.27 9.35 -14.15
CA VAL A 43 2.27 10.80 -14.44
C VAL A 43 3.67 11.41 -14.35
N ASP A 44 4.60 10.75 -13.67
CA ASP A 44 6.01 11.17 -13.57
C ASP A 44 6.92 9.96 -13.30
N GLY A 45 8.20 10.11 -13.64
CA GLY A 45 9.26 9.12 -13.45
C GLY A 45 10.61 9.80 -13.23
N ILE A 46 11.49 9.18 -12.44
CA ILE A 46 12.87 9.66 -12.26
C ILE A 46 13.76 8.89 -13.24
N LYS A 47 14.40 9.60 -14.18
CA LYS A 47 15.24 8.98 -15.21
C LYS A 47 16.33 8.11 -14.58
N ASN A 48 16.49 6.88 -15.08
CA ASN A 48 17.43 5.85 -14.58
C ASN A 48 17.10 5.23 -13.22
N TYR A 49 15.96 5.58 -12.62
CA TYR A 49 15.50 4.99 -11.36
C TYR A 49 14.14 4.29 -11.56
N PRO A 50 13.83 3.24 -10.77
CA PRO A 50 12.59 2.49 -10.92
C PRO A 50 11.36 3.18 -10.30
N TYR A 51 11.50 4.41 -9.79
CA TYR A 51 10.47 5.11 -9.01
C TYR A 51 9.52 5.90 -9.91
N LYS A 52 8.22 5.65 -9.73
CA LYS A 52 7.17 6.22 -10.58
C LYS A 52 6.06 6.85 -9.75
N LEU A 53 5.52 7.95 -10.24
CA LEU A 53 4.37 8.61 -9.64
C LEU A 53 3.10 8.27 -10.41
N SER A 54 2.04 7.95 -9.67
CA SER A 54 0.72 7.66 -10.23
C SER A 54 -0.24 8.83 -10.01
N ASN A 55 -1.20 9.02 -10.91
CA ASN A 55 -2.30 9.98 -10.73
C ASN A 55 -3.07 9.75 -9.43
N LEU A 56 -3.20 8.48 -9.03
CA LEU A 56 -3.90 8.03 -7.82
C LEU A 56 -3.09 8.14 -6.53
N SER A 57 -1.80 8.46 -6.59
CA SER A 57 -0.95 8.56 -5.40
C SER A 57 -1.47 9.65 -4.45
N THR A 58 -1.42 9.38 -3.14
CA THR A 58 -1.79 10.35 -2.10
C THR A 58 -0.95 11.62 -2.17
N ALA A 59 -1.47 12.72 -1.62
CA ALA A 59 -0.73 13.99 -1.51
C ALA A 59 0.58 13.81 -0.72
N LEU A 60 0.55 12.98 0.33
CA LEU A 60 1.74 12.65 1.13
C LEU A 60 2.79 11.91 0.29
N TYR A 61 2.38 10.90 -0.49
CA TYR A 61 3.29 10.19 -1.39
C TYR A 61 3.89 11.13 -2.44
N LYS A 62 3.07 11.98 -3.07
CA LYS A 62 3.52 12.98 -4.06
C LYS A 62 4.61 13.90 -3.50
N LYS A 63 4.38 14.45 -2.30
CA LYS A 63 5.37 15.30 -1.62
C LYS A 63 6.69 14.57 -1.38
N LYS A 64 6.65 13.34 -0.87
CA LYS A 64 7.85 12.53 -0.61
C LYS A 64 8.56 12.08 -1.88
N TYR A 65 7.80 11.85 -2.95
CA TYR A 65 8.35 11.54 -4.27
C TYR A 65 9.12 12.74 -4.85
N ASP A 66 8.58 13.95 -4.71
CA ASP A 66 9.26 15.18 -5.15
C ASP A 66 10.53 15.46 -4.35
N GLU A 67 10.51 15.20 -3.03
CA GLU A 67 11.72 15.22 -2.17
C GLU A 67 12.77 14.24 -2.71
N LEU A 68 12.38 12.99 -2.99
CA LEU A 68 13.27 11.96 -3.54
C LEU A 68 13.85 12.38 -4.90
N LYS A 69 13.00 12.90 -5.80
CA LYS A 69 13.41 13.37 -7.12
C LYS A 69 14.49 14.44 -7.01
N LYS A 70 14.34 15.41 -6.10
CA LYS A 70 15.35 16.45 -5.86
C LYS A 70 16.69 15.89 -5.38
N VAL A 71 16.67 14.86 -4.52
CA VAL A 71 17.90 14.20 -4.03
C VAL A 71 18.63 13.47 -5.16
N LEU A 72 17.89 12.79 -6.04
CA LEU A 72 18.45 11.91 -7.07
C LEU A 72 18.93 12.63 -8.35
N ILE A 73 18.44 13.84 -8.64
CA ILE A 73 18.88 14.60 -9.84
C ILE A 73 20.25 15.28 -9.64
N VAL A 74 20.79 15.28 -8.43
CA VAL A 74 22.10 15.86 -8.12
C VAL A 74 23.21 14.85 -8.42
N LYS A 75 24.36 15.31 -8.90
CA LYS A 75 25.51 14.45 -9.29
C LYS A 75 25.97 13.49 -8.18
N ASN A 76 25.95 13.94 -6.93
CA ASN A 76 26.31 13.15 -5.75
C ASN A 76 25.15 13.20 -4.74
N PRO A 77 24.15 12.30 -4.87
CA PRO A 77 23.01 12.27 -3.96
C PRO A 77 23.44 12.01 -2.52
N ASP A 78 22.77 12.66 -1.58
CA ASP A 78 22.85 12.29 -0.17
C ASP A 78 22.23 10.90 0.01
N LYS A 79 23.07 9.93 0.35
CA LYS A 79 22.68 8.52 0.46
C LYS A 79 21.84 8.24 1.70
N GLU A 80 22.04 9.00 2.78
CA GLU A 80 21.25 8.84 4.00
C GLU A 80 19.83 9.35 3.75
N GLU A 81 19.73 10.53 3.14
CA GLU A 81 18.44 11.09 2.76
C GLU A 81 17.72 10.23 1.71
N TYR A 82 18.46 9.68 0.75
CA TYR A 82 17.92 8.73 -0.21
C TYR A 82 17.37 7.47 0.49
N ALA A 83 18.13 6.83 1.38
CA ALA A 83 17.68 5.66 2.12
C ALA A 83 16.43 5.96 2.96
N ARG A 84 16.41 7.13 3.60
CA ARG A 84 15.29 7.62 4.40
C ARG A 84 14.02 7.75 3.55
N LEU A 85 14.11 8.41 2.40
CA LEU A 85 12.97 8.63 1.49
C LEU A 85 12.47 7.33 0.86
N VAL A 86 13.37 6.39 0.54
CA VAL A 86 12.99 5.03 0.06
C VAL A 86 12.13 4.32 1.10
N ALA A 87 12.54 4.34 2.37
CA ALA A 87 11.78 3.72 3.45
C ALA A 87 10.42 4.39 3.67
N GLU A 88 10.35 5.73 3.63
CA GLU A 88 9.09 6.48 3.78
C GLU A 88 8.12 6.21 2.62
N LEU A 89 8.58 6.24 1.38
CA LEU A 89 7.74 6.00 0.19
C LEU A 89 7.22 4.57 0.16
N HIS A 90 8.07 3.59 0.45
CA HIS A 90 7.66 2.20 0.60
C HIS A 90 6.59 2.06 1.67
N THR A 91 6.80 2.68 2.85
CA THR A 91 5.85 2.65 3.96
C THR A 91 4.49 3.19 3.56
N ILE A 92 4.45 4.36 2.93
CA ILE A 92 3.20 4.98 2.49
C ILE A 92 2.47 4.05 1.53
N LYS A 93 3.18 3.51 0.53
CA LYS A 93 2.59 2.69 -0.53
C LYS A 93 2.08 1.33 -0.01
N PHE A 94 2.90 0.64 0.79
CA PHE A 94 2.62 -0.68 1.31
C PHE A 94 1.52 -0.66 2.39
N TYR A 95 1.66 0.21 3.40
CA TYR A 95 0.71 0.25 4.52
C TYR A 95 -0.57 1.01 4.21
N SER A 96 -0.65 1.77 3.11
CA SER A 96 -1.94 2.29 2.59
C SER A 96 -2.65 1.27 1.70
N LEU A 97 -2.09 0.06 1.53
CA LEU A 97 -2.60 -1.00 0.66
C LEU A 97 -2.85 -0.52 -0.78
N GLU A 98 -1.94 0.32 -1.30
CA GLU A 98 -1.99 0.78 -2.69
C GLU A 98 -1.38 -0.26 -3.63
N ASP A 99 -0.24 -0.83 -3.24
CA ASP A 99 0.55 -1.80 -3.99
C ASP A 99 1.70 -2.33 -3.09
N TYR A 100 2.32 -3.45 -3.45
CA TYR A 100 3.41 -4.05 -2.66
C TYR A 100 4.69 -3.21 -2.62
N GLY A 101 4.87 -2.21 -3.50
CA GLY A 101 6.06 -1.34 -3.46
C GLY A 101 7.35 -2.06 -3.86
N LEU A 102 7.28 -3.04 -4.75
CA LEU A 102 8.41 -3.89 -5.12
C LEU A 102 9.59 -3.13 -5.73
N GLU A 103 9.36 -1.92 -6.26
CA GLU A 103 10.46 -1.07 -6.75
C GLU A 103 11.45 -0.65 -5.66
N PHE A 104 11.04 -0.71 -4.39
CA PHE A 104 11.89 -0.41 -3.24
C PHE A 104 12.52 -1.67 -2.63
N ILE A 105 12.01 -2.86 -2.96
CA ILE A 105 12.49 -4.14 -2.43
C ILE A 105 13.57 -4.70 -3.34
N HIS A 106 14.61 -5.29 -2.75
CA HIS A 106 15.65 -5.95 -3.52
C HIS A 106 15.07 -7.05 -4.44
N PRO A 107 15.42 -7.11 -5.74
CA PRO A 107 14.80 -8.03 -6.70
C PRO A 107 14.80 -9.51 -6.28
N SER A 108 15.88 -9.99 -5.65
CA SER A 108 15.98 -11.38 -5.19
C SER A 108 15.00 -11.76 -4.06
N LEU A 109 14.28 -10.78 -3.51
CA LEU A 109 13.32 -10.94 -2.42
C LEU A 109 11.87 -10.72 -2.86
N HIS A 110 11.60 -10.29 -4.11
CA HIS A 110 10.26 -9.94 -4.58
C HIS A 110 9.22 -11.03 -4.32
N GLU A 111 9.52 -12.27 -4.69
CA GLU A 111 8.59 -13.40 -4.50
C GLU A 111 8.33 -13.69 -3.02
N SER A 112 9.39 -13.79 -2.21
CA SER A 112 9.24 -13.96 -0.76
C SER A 112 8.48 -12.81 -0.09
N TYR A 113 8.66 -11.59 -0.59
CA TYR A 113 7.98 -10.40 -0.08
C TYR A 113 6.48 -10.45 -0.35
N LYS A 114 6.08 -10.75 -1.59
CA LYS A 114 4.67 -10.95 -1.97
C LYS A 114 4.02 -12.05 -1.14
N ILE A 115 4.68 -13.20 -0.98
CA ILE A 115 4.17 -14.32 -0.17
C ILE A 115 3.94 -13.89 1.28
N LYS A 116 4.93 -13.21 1.88
CA LYS A 116 4.82 -12.69 3.26
C LYS A 116 3.68 -11.68 3.38
N ALA A 117 3.57 -10.72 2.45
CA ALA A 117 2.52 -9.70 2.44
C ALA A 117 1.12 -10.33 2.31
N ASN A 118 0.95 -11.25 1.37
CA ASN A 118 -0.32 -11.96 1.16
C ASN A 118 -0.70 -12.84 2.33
N ASN A 119 0.28 -13.42 3.03
CA ASN A 119 0.02 -14.23 4.21
C ASN A 119 -0.25 -13.42 5.47
N SER A 120 0.15 -12.15 5.51
CA SER A 120 -0.06 -11.25 6.64
C SER A 120 -1.54 -10.83 6.79
N ASP A 121 -1.94 -10.55 8.03
CA ASP A 121 -3.28 -10.05 8.34
C ASP A 121 -3.55 -8.67 7.72
N LEU A 122 -2.51 -7.94 7.29
CA LEU A 122 -2.61 -6.62 6.66
C LEU A 122 -3.45 -6.65 5.38
N TYR A 123 -3.30 -7.68 4.56
CA TYR A 123 -3.95 -7.78 3.24
C TYR A 123 -5.21 -8.63 3.23
N LYS A 124 -5.55 -9.31 4.34
CA LYS A 124 -6.59 -10.35 4.32
C LYS A 124 -7.99 -9.90 4.74
N PHE A 125 -8.17 -8.82 5.54
CA PHE A 125 -9.46 -8.68 6.26
C PHE A 125 -10.01 -7.26 6.49
N TYR A 126 -9.51 -6.21 5.83
CA TYR A 126 -9.99 -4.86 6.09
C TYR A 126 -10.96 -4.34 5.01
N GLU A 127 -12.21 -4.08 5.41
CA GLU A 127 -13.21 -3.40 4.57
C GLU A 127 -12.82 -1.94 4.27
N GLU A 128 -12.09 -1.31 5.20
CA GLU A 128 -11.63 0.07 5.11
C GLU A 128 -10.10 0.11 4.93
N LYS A 129 -9.62 0.86 3.93
CA LYS A 129 -8.18 1.06 3.73
C LYS A 129 -7.62 2.06 4.75
N PRO A 130 -6.48 1.77 5.39
CA PRO A 130 -5.81 2.72 6.25
C PRO A 130 -5.39 3.97 5.48
N THR A 131 -5.59 5.14 6.09
CA THR A 131 -5.15 6.43 5.55
C THR A 131 -4.03 6.96 6.44
N ILE A 132 -2.83 7.07 5.87
CA ILE A 132 -1.66 7.63 6.55
C ILE A 132 -1.69 9.15 6.42
N VAL A 133 -1.63 9.86 7.55
CA VAL A 133 -1.61 11.33 7.58
C VAL A 133 -0.18 11.87 7.62
N GLU A 134 0.73 11.11 8.22
CA GLU A 134 2.10 11.57 8.45
C GLU A 134 3.03 10.37 8.56
N VAL A 135 4.24 10.53 8.02
CA VAL A 135 5.38 9.63 8.24
C VAL A 135 6.57 10.47 8.67
N SER A 136 7.29 9.98 9.66
CA SER A 136 8.58 10.54 10.08
C SER A 136 9.58 9.41 10.21
N SER A 137 10.86 9.71 10.03
CA SER A 137 11.90 8.69 10.00
C SER A 137 13.17 9.13 10.70
N LYS A 138 13.86 8.17 11.30
CA LYS A 138 15.19 8.30 11.89
C LYS A 138 16.11 7.28 11.23
N ILE A 139 17.31 7.72 10.84
CA ILE A 139 18.29 6.87 10.17
C ILE A 139 19.49 6.63 11.08
N SER A 140 20.01 5.42 11.02
CA SER A 140 21.31 5.04 11.59
C SER A 140 22.08 4.19 10.58
N LYS A 141 23.41 4.28 10.61
CA LYS A 141 24.29 3.40 9.81
C LYS A 141 24.48 2.09 10.56
N LYS A 142 24.38 0.96 9.85
CA LYS A 142 24.55 -0.36 10.43
C LYS A 142 25.07 -1.35 9.39
N GLU A 143 25.84 -2.34 9.84
CA GLU A 143 26.13 -3.50 9.00
C GLU A 143 24.86 -4.33 8.83
N VAL A 144 24.51 -4.61 7.57
CA VAL A 144 23.31 -5.38 7.25
C VAL A 144 23.73 -6.80 6.91
N GLN A 145 23.30 -7.75 7.76
CA GLN A 145 23.48 -9.18 7.53
C GLN A 145 22.13 -9.80 7.16
N THR A 146 22.07 -10.45 6.01
CA THR A 146 20.93 -11.28 5.62
C THR A 146 21.41 -12.68 5.23
N ASN A 147 20.54 -13.69 5.31
CA ASN A 147 20.90 -15.08 4.97
C ASN A 147 21.41 -15.24 3.52
N LYS A 148 21.09 -14.29 2.63
CA LYS A 148 21.52 -14.28 1.21
C LYS A 148 22.62 -13.26 0.88
N LEU A 149 22.84 -12.24 1.73
CA LEU A 149 23.78 -11.14 1.50
C LEU A 149 24.51 -10.84 2.82
N LYS A 150 25.84 -11.06 2.84
CA LYS A 150 26.70 -10.84 4.02
C LYS A 150 27.54 -9.58 3.86
N ASP A 151 27.78 -8.89 4.97
CA ASP A 151 28.77 -7.81 5.14
C ASP A 151 28.65 -6.66 4.14
N LEU A 152 27.42 -6.22 3.87
CA LEU A 152 27.16 -5.02 3.09
C LEU A 152 26.92 -3.83 4.02
N SER A 153 27.68 -2.76 3.81
CA SER A 153 27.38 -1.47 4.43
C SER A 153 25.96 -1.03 4.05
N GLY A 154 25.14 -0.75 5.06
CA GLY A 154 23.73 -0.45 4.87
C GLY A 154 23.21 0.59 5.85
N TYR A 155 21.90 0.81 5.75
CA TYR A 155 21.17 1.78 6.54
C TYR A 155 20.08 1.06 7.32
N GLU A 156 19.89 1.46 8.57
CA GLU A 156 18.71 1.10 9.34
C GLU A 156 17.84 2.37 9.46
N VAL A 157 16.60 2.28 9.00
CA VAL A 157 15.67 3.42 9.01
C VAL A 157 14.45 3.03 9.81
N GLU A 158 14.24 3.69 10.94
CA GLU A 158 13.03 3.60 11.75
C GLU A 158 12.02 4.62 11.24
N VAL A 159 10.89 4.15 10.71
CA VAL A 159 9.77 4.96 10.23
C VAL A 159 8.63 4.87 11.24
N THR A 160 8.16 6.02 11.70
CA THR A 160 6.96 6.16 12.53
C THR A 160 5.79 6.63 11.66
N ILE A 161 4.65 5.97 11.81
CA ILE A 161 3.45 6.13 10.99
C ILE A 161 2.33 6.67 11.85
N LYS A 162 1.68 7.74 11.38
CA LYS A 162 0.46 8.27 11.98
C LYS A 162 -0.70 8.03 11.03
N TYR A 163 -1.71 7.30 11.50
CA TYR A 163 -2.93 7.04 10.75
C TYR A 163 -4.02 8.03 11.13
N LYS A 164 -4.95 8.27 10.18
CA LYS A 164 -6.16 9.06 10.44
C LYS A 164 -7.09 8.39 11.45
N LYS A 165 -7.14 7.07 11.43
CA LYS A 165 -7.97 6.21 12.28
C LYS A 165 -7.16 4.97 12.64
N ASP A 166 -7.24 4.54 13.89
CA ASP A 166 -6.63 3.29 14.32
C ASP A 166 -7.44 2.10 13.79
N LEU A 167 -6.79 1.30 12.95
CA LEU A 167 -7.33 0.07 12.37
C LEU A 167 -6.45 -1.14 12.76
N GLY A 168 -5.58 -1.01 13.76
CA GLY A 168 -4.71 -2.10 14.24
C GLY A 168 -3.44 -2.33 13.40
N TYR A 169 -3.10 -1.40 12.52
CA TYR A 169 -1.88 -1.44 11.70
C TYR A 169 -0.63 -1.03 12.50
N PRO A 170 0.56 -1.51 12.14
CA PRO A 170 1.81 -1.11 12.80
C PRO A 170 2.01 0.41 12.77
N THR A 171 2.38 0.99 13.92
CA THR A 171 2.69 2.42 14.05
C THR A 171 4.18 2.71 13.85
N LYS A 172 5.03 1.67 13.88
CA LYS A 172 6.46 1.77 13.66
C LYS A 172 6.98 0.63 12.80
N VAL A 173 7.88 0.95 11.87
CA VAL A 173 8.52 0.00 10.97
C VAL A 173 10.01 0.31 10.87
N ILE A 174 10.84 -0.71 11.08
CA ILE A 174 12.29 -0.60 10.99
C ILE A 174 12.72 -1.33 9.72
N TYR A 175 13.34 -0.61 8.79
CA TYR A 175 13.87 -1.16 7.55
C TYR A 175 15.38 -1.30 7.61
N GLN A 176 15.89 -2.38 7.03
CA GLN A 176 17.29 -2.52 6.69
C GLN A 176 17.44 -2.38 5.18
N LEU A 177 18.28 -1.44 4.77
CA LEU A 177 18.51 -1.10 3.37
C LEU A 177 19.98 -1.29 3.00
N ILE A 178 20.23 -1.72 1.78
CA ILE A 178 21.58 -1.85 1.22
C ILE A 178 21.70 -1.05 -0.07
N LYS A 179 22.92 -0.63 -0.37
CA LYS A 179 23.27 -0.11 -1.70
C LYS A 179 23.55 -1.28 -2.63
N SER A 180 22.92 -1.28 -3.81
CA SER A 180 23.24 -2.16 -4.92
C SER A 180 23.32 -1.32 -6.19
N ASN A 181 24.52 -1.22 -6.78
CA ASN A 181 24.85 -0.22 -7.79
C ASN A 181 24.46 1.19 -7.31
N ASP A 182 23.79 2.01 -8.11
CA ASP A 182 23.36 3.36 -7.71
C ASP A 182 22.00 3.41 -7.01
N LEU A 183 21.44 2.24 -6.66
CA LEU A 183 20.12 2.11 -6.05
C LEU A 183 20.23 1.68 -4.59
N ILE A 184 19.26 2.12 -3.80
CA ILE A 184 19.06 1.68 -2.41
C ILE A 184 17.82 0.81 -2.35
N TYR A 185 17.98 -0.39 -1.78
CA TYR A 185 16.93 -1.39 -1.67
C TYR A 185 16.71 -1.82 -0.23
N ILE A 186 15.45 -2.04 0.10
CA ILE A 186 15.02 -2.69 1.34
C ILE A 186 15.27 -4.21 1.20
N VAL A 187 15.92 -4.78 2.21
CA VAL A 187 16.19 -6.22 2.30
C VAL A 187 15.53 -6.89 3.50
N LYS A 188 15.17 -6.11 4.51
CA LYS A 188 14.47 -6.59 5.69
C LYS A 188 13.59 -5.48 6.27
N GLU A 189 12.48 -5.89 6.85
CA GLU A 189 11.59 -5.01 7.60
C GLU A 189 11.20 -5.71 8.91
N HIS A 190 11.01 -4.92 9.97
CA HIS A 190 10.48 -5.37 11.25
C HIS A 190 9.46 -4.35 11.74
N THR A 191 8.29 -4.82 12.21
CA THR A 191 7.18 -3.96 12.62
C THR A 191 7.00 -3.99 14.12
N GLN A 192 6.65 -2.84 14.70
CA GLN A 192 6.23 -2.72 16.09
C GLN A 192 4.84 -2.06 16.12
N LYS A 193 3.99 -2.53 17.03
CA LYS A 193 2.67 -1.93 17.29
C LYS A 193 2.80 -0.82 18.30
#